data_AF-K9UQ56-F1
#
_entry.id   AF-K9UQ56-F1
#
_cell.length_a   1.000
_cell.length_b   1.000
_cell.length_c   1.000
_cell.angle_alpha   90.00
_cell.angle_beta   90.00
_cell.angle_gamma   90.00
#
_symmetry.space_group_name_H-M   'P 1'
#
loop_
_entity.id
_entity.type
_entity.pdbx_description
1 polymer ?
#
loop_
_entity_poly.entity_id
_entity_poly.type
_entity_poly.pdbx_seq_one_letter_code
_entity_poly.pdbx_strand_id
1 'polypeptide(L)'
;MEQPTSTTTSTPTFVLDANPLIAAFTSFLQFDVASGGASGETIRTYWCEAKQYLLWCEVNQLQPLEVTRDAIKIYRHNLVQQQYKPATIALKLVAVSRMYDAAMEYGLLSHNPVWGVKAPKQR
;
A
#
# COMPACT_ATOMS: atom_id res chain seq x y z
N MET A 1 34.94 29.57 -22.09
CA MET A 1 33.81 28.72 -22.48
C MET A 1 33.40 27.93 -21.26
N GLU A 2 32.10 27.88 -21.02
CA GLU A 2 31.46 27.84 -19.70
C GLU A 2 31.28 26.39 -19.23
N GLN A 3 31.53 26.13 -17.94
CA GLN A 3 31.29 24.83 -17.33
C GLN A 3 29.78 24.62 -17.10
N PRO A 4 29.21 23.43 -17.39
CA PRO A 4 27.86 23.11 -16.94
C PRO A 4 27.89 22.79 -15.43
N THR A 5 27.39 23.70 -14.60
CA THR A 5 27.08 23.43 -13.19
C THR A 5 25.85 22.54 -13.11
N SER A 6 26.05 21.23 -13.03
CA SER A 6 25.03 20.28 -12.58
C SER A 6 24.67 20.60 -11.14
N THR A 7 23.55 21.28 -10.96
CA THR A 7 22.97 21.55 -9.64
C THR A 7 22.36 20.24 -9.16
N THR A 8 23.09 19.47 -8.35
CA THR A 8 22.55 18.30 -7.66
C THR A 8 21.58 18.81 -6.58
N THR A 9 20.31 18.93 -6.93
CA THR A 9 19.23 19.19 -5.97
C THR A 9 19.22 18.04 -4.97
N SER A 10 19.64 18.30 -3.73
CA SER A 10 19.52 17.36 -2.63
C SER A 10 18.03 17.24 -2.29
N THR A 11 17.37 16.26 -2.91
CA THR A 11 15.98 15.91 -2.65
C THR A 11 15.87 15.48 -1.18
N PRO A 12 14.91 15.99 -0.40
CA PRO A 12 14.70 15.52 0.97
C PRO A 12 14.46 14.00 0.92
N THR A 13 15.34 13.23 1.57
CA THR A 13 15.23 11.78 1.67
C THR A 13 14.01 11.45 2.53
N PHE A 14 12.85 11.32 1.90
CA PHE A 14 11.65 10.80 2.55
C PHE A 14 11.93 9.33 2.92
N VAL A 15 11.90 9.03 4.21
CA VAL A 15 12.03 7.66 4.71
C VAL A 15 10.64 7.15 5.04
N LEU A 16 10.20 6.13 4.32
CA LEU A 16 8.93 5.47 4.53
C LEU A 16 9.01 4.59 5.80
N ASP A 17 8.29 4.95 6.87
CA ASP A 17 8.21 4.14 8.09
C ASP A 17 7.14 3.05 7.96
N ALA A 18 7.42 2.07 7.11
CA ALA A 18 6.54 0.91 6.90
C ALA A 18 6.94 -0.31 7.72
N ASN A 19 8.07 -0.29 8.41
CA ASN A 19 8.59 -1.44 9.13
C ASN A 19 7.58 -2.06 10.13
N PRO A 20 6.90 -1.29 11.00
CA PRO A 20 5.88 -1.85 11.88
C PRO A 20 4.68 -2.42 11.11
N LEU A 21 4.25 -1.74 10.05
CA LEU A 21 3.14 -2.18 9.20
C LEU A 21 3.47 -3.50 8.48
N ILE A 22 4.68 -3.62 7.96
CA ILE A 22 5.20 -4.82 7.29
C ILE A 22 5.28 -5.99 8.28
N ALA A 23 5.74 -5.76 9.50
CA ALA A 23 5.82 -6.78 10.54
C ALA A 23 4.43 -7.28 10.96
N ALA A 24 3.48 -6.35 11.17
CA ALA A 24 2.08 -6.67 11.47
C ALA A 24 1.45 -7.45 10.31
N PHE A 25 1.62 -6.98 9.08
CA PHE A 25 1.06 -7.63 7.90
C PHE A 25 1.65 -9.02 7.64
N THR A 26 2.96 -9.20 7.82
CA THR A 26 3.60 -10.51 7.66
C THR A 26 3.05 -11.51 8.66
N SER A 27 2.91 -11.09 9.93
CA SER A 27 2.32 -11.94 10.95
C SER A 27 0.85 -12.26 10.64
N PHE A 28 0.07 -11.25 10.25
CA PHE A 28 -1.32 -11.43 9.83
C PHE A 28 -1.46 -12.38 8.64
N LEU A 29 -0.62 -12.25 7.61
CA LEU A 29 -0.63 -13.17 6.46
C LEU A 29 -0.30 -14.61 6.86
N GLN A 30 0.53 -14.80 7.89
CA GLN A 30 0.92 -16.12 8.37
C GLN A 30 -0.18 -16.79 9.21
N PHE A 31 -0.92 -16.01 10.01
CA PHE A 31 -1.91 -16.55 10.96
C PHE A 31 -3.36 -16.48 10.46
N ASP A 32 -3.71 -15.43 9.71
CA ASP A 32 -5.10 -15.09 9.41
C ASP A 32 -5.53 -15.48 7.97
N VAL A 33 -4.62 -15.43 7.01
CA VAL A 33 -4.98 -15.75 5.61
C VAL A 33 -5.31 -17.23 5.46
N ALA A 34 -6.53 -17.47 4.99
CA ALA A 34 -7.16 -18.79 4.83
C ALA A 34 -7.11 -19.65 6.11
N SER A 35 -7.12 -19.02 7.29
CA SER A 35 -7.04 -19.71 8.58
C SER A 35 -5.84 -20.67 8.68
N GLY A 36 -4.71 -20.29 8.09
CA GLY A 36 -3.49 -21.12 8.01
C GLY A 36 -3.40 -22.02 6.76
N GLY A 37 -4.40 -22.00 5.87
CA GLY A 37 -4.45 -22.80 4.63
C GLY A 37 -4.00 -22.07 3.37
N ALA A 38 -3.40 -20.88 3.48
CA ALA A 38 -3.04 -20.07 2.32
C ALA A 38 -1.87 -20.71 1.57
N SER A 39 -2.04 -21.02 0.29
CA SER A 39 -0.90 -21.42 -0.53
C SER A 39 0.15 -20.31 -0.54
N GLY A 40 1.44 -20.66 -0.52
CA GLY A 40 2.53 -19.68 -0.51
C GLY A 40 2.46 -18.68 -1.67
N GLU A 41 1.87 -19.05 -2.80
CA GLU A 41 1.57 -18.14 -3.91
C GLU A 41 0.56 -17.03 -3.56
N THR A 42 -0.45 -17.33 -2.74
CA THR A 42 -1.42 -16.34 -2.26
C THR A 42 -0.72 -15.33 -1.36
N ILE A 43 0.07 -15.81 -0.39
CA ILE A 43 0.84 -14.94 0.50
C ILE A 43 1.77 -14.02 -0.32
N ARG A 44 2.53 -14.59 -1.26
CA ARG A 44 3.41 -13.84 -2.16
C ARG A 44 2.67 -12.80 -2.99
N THR A 45 1.49 -13.14 -3.51
CA THR A 45 0.66 -12.23 -4.29
C THR A 45 0.26 -11.04 -3.43
N TYR A 46 -0.31 -11.28 -2.25
CA TYR A 46 -0.71 -10.20 -1.33
C TYR A 46 0.49 -9.32 -0.93
N TRP A 47 1.64 -9.93 -0.66
CA TRP A 47 2.88 -9.21 -0.36
C TRP A 47 3.35 -8.34 -1.53
N CYS A 48 3.29 -8.86 -2.75
CA CYS A 48 3.64 -8.10 -3.95
C CYS A 48 2.72 -6.89 -4.15
N GLU A 49 1.42 -7.07 -3.93
CA GLU A 49 0.44 -5.98 -4.03
C GLU A 49 0.63 -4.93 -2.92
N ALA A 50 0.86 -5.36 -1.68
CA ALA A 50 1.16 -4.47 -0.56
C ALA A 50 2.46 -3.70 -0.77
N LYS A 51 3.52 -4.36 -1.27
CA LYS A 51 4.78 -3.72 -1.60
C LYS A 51 4.60 -2.63 -2.68
N GLN A 52 3.85 -2.91 -3.74
CA GLN A 52 3.53 -1.90 -4.76
C GLN A 52 2.82 -0.68 -4.17
N TYR A 53 1.92 -0.89 -3.20
CA TYR A 53 1.29 0.19 -2.48
C TYR A 53 2.27 1.00 -1.62
N LEU A 54 3.20 0.34 -0.91
CA LEU A 54 4.23 1.03 -0.14
C LEU A 54 5.17 1.86 -1.02
N LEU A 55 5.56 1.36 -2.20
CA LEU A 55 6.31 2.14 -3.18
C LEU A 55 5.52 3.37 -3.63
N TRP A 56 4.21 3.24 -3.85
CA TRP A 56 3.38 4.40 -4.17
C TRP A 56 3.36 5.40 -3.00
N CYS A 57 3.26 4.93 -1.76
CA CYS A 57 3.34 5.81 -0.59
C CYS A 57 4.69 6.55 -0.54
N GLU A 58 5.80 5.87 -0.80
CA GLU A 58 7.14 6.47 -0.85
C GLU A 58 7.25 7.56 -1.91
N VAL A 59 6.79 7.27 -3.13
CA VAL A 59 6.79 8.22 -4.25
C VAL A 59 5.91 9.44 -3.98
N ASN A 60 4.81 9.26 -3.24
CA ASN A 60 3.90 10.34 -2.87
C ASN A 60 4.27 11.00 -1.53
N GLN A 61 5.39 10.59 -0.91
CA GLN A 61 5.85 11.05 0.40
C GLN A 61 4.77 10.93 1.49
N LEU A 62 3.99 9.84 1.44
CA LEU A 62 2.92 9.51 2.38
C LEU A 62 3.41 8.47 3.37
N GLN A 63 3.29 8.76 4.67
CA GLN A 63 3.56 7.77 5.70
C GLN A 63 2.43 6.76 5.73
N PRO A 64 2.70 5.45 5.62
CA PRO A 64 1.64 4.46 5.48
C PRO A 64 0.72 4.39 6.71
N LEU A 65 1.23 4.73 7.90
CA LEU A 65 0.45 4.86 9.14
C LEU A 65 -0.35 6.18 9.23
N GLU A 66 -0.01 7.20 8.46
CA GLU A 66 -0.74 8.48 8.40
C GLU A 66 -1.62 8.59 7.15
N VAL A 67 -1.71 7.53 6.35
CA VAL A 67 -2.55 7.53 5.15
C VAL A 67 -3.99 7.78 5.54
N THR A 68 -4.56 8.82 4.94
CA THR A 68 -5.97 9.13 5.08
C THR A 68 -6.80 8.43 4.00
N ARG A 69 -8.11 8.37 4.22
CA ARG A 69 -9.07 7.87 3.23
C ARG A 69 -8.96 8.59 1.88
N ASP A 70 -8.56 9.85 1.87
CA ASP A 70 -8.39 10.61 0.63
C ASP A 70 -7.20 10.11 -0.19
N ALA A 71 -6.06 9.86 0.45
CA ALA A 71 -4.91 9.23 -0.19
C ALA A 71 -5.25 7.86 -0.80
N ILE A 72 -6.10 7.04 -0.15
CA ILE A 72 -6.58 5.78 -0.74
C ILE A 72 -7.43 6.02 -2.01
N LYS A 73 -8.22 7.10 -2.07
CA LYS A 73 -8.96 7.46 -3.30
C LYS A 73 -7.99 7.88 -4.42
N ILE A 74 -6.93 8.62 -4.09
CA ILE A 74 -5.89 9.02 -5.04
C ILE A 74 -5.17 7.78 -5.56
N TYR A 75 -4.79 6.85 -4.68
CA TYR A 75 -4.19 5.57 -5.06
C TYR A 75 -5.09 4.80 -6.04
N ARG A 76 -6.37 4.64 -5.72
CA ARG A 76 -7.35 4.01 -6.62
C ARG A 76 -7.44 4.72 -7.96
N HIS A 77 -7.48 6.06 -7.96
CA HIS A 77 -7.53 6.84 -9.19
C HIS A 77 -6.26 6.61 -10.03
N ASN A 78 -5.09 6.61 -9.40
CA ASN A 78 -3.81 6.33 -10.06
C ASN A 78 -3.79 4.94 -10.70
N LEU A 79 -4.34 3.91 -10.04
CA LEU A 79 -4.47 2.57 -10.63
C LEU A 79 -5.37 2.54 -11.87
N VAL A 80 -6.44 3.34 -11.90
CA VAL A 80 -7.31 3.48 -13.07
C VAL A 80 -6.58 4.21 -14.20
N GLN A 81 -5.81 5.26 -13.89
CA GLN A 81 -4.97 5.98 -14.86
C GLN A 81 -3.90 5.06 -15.48
N GLN A 82 -3.36 4.13 -14.69
CA GLN A 82 -2.44 3.10 -15.15
C GLN A 82 -3.11 1.96 -15.96
N GLN A 83 -4.39 2.08 -16.31
CA GLN A 83 -5.14 1.11 -17.12
C GLN A 83 -5.17 -0.31 -16.52
N TYR A 84 -5.02 -0.45 -15.20
CA TYR A 84 -5.17 -1.76 -14.56
C TYR A 84 -6.60 -2.29 -14.70
N LYS A 85 -6.73 -3.62 -14.84
CA LYS A 85 -8.04 -4.28 -14.87
C LYS A 85 -8.78 -4.06 -13.55
N PRO A 86 -10.11 -3.88 -13.55
CA PRO A 86 -10.88 -3.65 -12.33
C PRO A 86 -10.72 -4.79 -11.31
N ALA A 87 -10.57 -6.04 -11.76
CA ALA A 87 -10.27 -7.18 -10.90
C ALA A 87 -8.91 -7.05 -10.19
N THR A 88 -7.87 -6.58 -10.90
CA THR A 88 -6.55 -6.32 -10.32
C THR A 88 -6.60 -5.16 -9.33
N ILE A 89 -7.34 -4.09 -9.65
CA ILE A 89 -7.53 -2.96 -8.73
C ILE A 89 -8.24 -3.41 -7.45
N ALA A 90 -9.26 -4.27 -7.57
CA ALA A 90 -9.94 -4.84 -6.42
C ALA A 90 -8.98 -5.69 -5.57
N LEU A 91 -8.15 -6.53 -6.19
CA LEU A 91 -7.14 -7.33 -5.48
C LEU A 91 -6.14 -6.44 -4.72
N LYS A 92 -5.62 -5.39 -5.36
CA LYS A 92 -4.73 -4.40 -4.72
C LYS A 92 -5.39 -3.77 -3.50
N LEU A 93 -6.63 -3.29 -3.66
CA LEU A 93 -7.37 -2.66 -2.56
C LEU A 93 -7.67 -3.64 -1.43
N VAL A 94 -7.95 -4.91 -1.73
CA VAL A 94 -8.14 -5.95 -0.71
C VAL A 94 -6.84 -6.20 0.05
N ALA A 95 -5.71 -6.35 -0.63
CA ALA A 95 -4.41 -6.55 0.00
C ALA A 95 -4.05 -5.36 0.93
N VAL A 96 -4.24 -4.13 0.46
CA VAL A 96 -4.04 -2.92 1.26
C VAL A 96 -5.01 -2.86 2.44
N SER A 97 -6.29 -3.18 2.23
CA SER A 97 -7.27 -3.23 3.32
C SER A 97 -6.88 -4.23 4.40
N ARG A 98 -6.37 -5.42 4.04
CA ARG A 98 -5.90 -6.45 4.97
C ARG A 98 -4.62 -6.03 5.70
N MET A 99 -3.72 -5.34 5.02
CA MET A 99 -2.54 -4.75 5.63
C MET A 99 -2.91 -3.73 6.72
N TYR A 100 -3.92 -2.90 6.47
CA TYR A 100 -4.43 -1.97 7.48
C TYR A 100 -5.24 -2.65 8.59
N ASP A 101 -5.93 -3.74 8.28
CA ASP A 101 -6.60 -4.60 9.27
C ASP A 101 -5.57 -5.17 10.26
N ALA A 102 -4.48 -5.72 9.74
CA ALA A 102 -3.34 -6.16 10.53
C ALA A 102 -2.78 -5.02 11.39
N ALA A 103 -2.59 -3.83 10.83
CA ALA A 103 -2.15 -2.70 11.65
C ALA A 103 -3.11 -2.35 12.79
N MET A 104 -4.43 -2.49 12.60
CA MET A 104 -5.39 -2.29 13.69
C MET A 104 -5.29 -3.39 14.75
N GLU A 105 -5.20 -4.65 14.34
CA GLU A 105 -5.06 -5.78 15.29
C GLU A 105 -3.79 -5.68 16.13
N TYR A 106 -2.69 -5.23 15.54
CA TYR A 106 -1.42 -5.01 16.22
C TYR A 106 -1.37 -3.66 16.97
N GLY A 107 -2.46 -2.89 17.00
CA GLY A 107 -2.56 -1.61 17.72
C GLY A 107 -1.76 -0.46 17.12
N LEU A 108 -1.30 -0.58 15.87
CA LEU A 108 -0.58 0.47 15.14
C LEU A 108 -1.53 1.57 14.64
N LEU A 109 -2.78 1.20 14.34
CA LEU A 109 -3.81 2.11 13.83
C LEU A 109 -5.11 1.95 14.62
N SER A 110 -5.78 3.06 14.90
CA SER A 110 -7.09 3.04 15.55
C SER A 110 -8.25 2.88 14.57
N HIS A 111 -8.02 3.15 13.29
CA HIS A 111 -9.03 3.08 12.24
C HIS A 111 -8.43 2.70 10.89
N ASN A 112 -9.16 1.91 10.10
CA ASN A 112 -8.73 1.51 8.77
C ASN A 112 -9.08 2.60 7.73
N PRO A 113 -8.10 3.30 7.12
CA PRO A 113 -8.36 4.36 6.14
C PRO A 113 -9.02 3.86 4.85
N VAL A 114 -8.98 2.55 4.60
CA VAL A 114 -9.61 1.91 3.43
C VAL A 114 -11.11 1.70 3.64
N TRP A 115 -11.59 1.70 4.90
CA TRP A 115 -13.02 1.54 5.17
C TRP A 115 -13.84 2.63 4.48
N GLY A 116 -14.83 2.19 3.70
CA GLY A 116 -15.67 3.07 2.89
C GLY A 116 -15.07 3.49 1.54
N VAL A 117 -13.86 3.04 1.17
CA VAL A 117 -13.36 3.17 -0.21
C VAL A 117 -13.76 1.94 -1.00
N LYS A 118 -14.76 2.10 -1.89
CA LYS A 118 -15.22 1.01 -2.76
C LYS A 118 -14.33 0.90 -4.00
N ALA A 119 -14.06 -0.34 -4.42
CA ALA A 119 -13.42 -0.64 -5.69
C ALA A 119 -14.21 -0.02 -6.86
N PRO A 120 -13.54 0.37 -7.97
CA PRO A 120 -14.23 0.90 -9.14
C PRO A 120 -15.18 -0.18 -9.67
N LYS A 121 -16.47 0.17 -9.81
CA LYS A 121 -17.45 -0.73 -10.45
C LYS A 121 -17.12 -0.79 -11.95
N GLN A 122 -17.12 -2.01 -12.52
CA GLN A 122 -17.13 -2.19 -13.98
C GLN A 122 -18.27 -1.36 -14.56
N ARG A 123 -17.94 -0.52 -15.55
CA ARG A 123 -18.92 0.17 -16.37
C ARG A 123 -19.04 -0.56 -17.69
#